data_AF-A0A137NXW6-F1
#
_entry.id   AF-A0A137NXW6-F1
#
_cell.length_a   1.000
_cell.length_b   1.000
_cell.length_c   1.000
_cell.angle_alpha   90.00
_cell.angle_beta   90.00
_cell.angle_gamma   90.00
#
_symmetry.space_group_name_H-M   'P 1'
#
loop_
_entity.id
_entity.type
_entity.pdbx_description
1 polymer ?
#
loop_
_entity_poly.entity_id
_entity_poly.type
_entity_poly.pdbx_seq_one_letter_code
_entity_poly.pdbx_strand_id
1 'polypeptide(L)'
;MLKLFNRFVNLISSNGKILKYSYVRRLSGSNIKAKETNIKDSVKEININSEQPKKIKSSSEDEKIPGLFLEILKNHIKQNKHTGYISAIEQYRNETGIEIPTNTLRSAIETLGEELGPDYDSLYSHITKDADSRSRNKLKDSHLKCLESYLGEDKYIKPTQVRNKLRSETGLDVSYNTINRALVTLRKEMGAEFTNLDLSTHKLRQFKEKSKLGISHLECLKKYLQTDQDIGPTKAIRLLHEETGLLASIPVVRRALIIMKGQIGVNDNSLFIKDRESNISCKLKNLHLECLKRYLLEDRYISPTLANKKLCEETGLEVSTPTISDALTKLRVGLGSEFSNLDLIKVKNRRTMEKSKIKDSHLECLKKYLKEDIFIGTTQAMDQLHKETGLSIGRVAISNVLKNLREEIALDSHSIDQHNLKYLERKRFYKLKSGHLDYLKKYLEEDKYIGDTAALKKLRNDTDIEISLSTVRSALKMLREDMGYEYDKLNNISSKSRQYNVTIKSRDLYLDYLRKYLKEDKYIRVAEAKQKLLEEGLEVSNSFIYTNLKKLRDQLGPEYSDLDSSVVKSRRYDDASKIKDLHLDLLENYLSENEFTTGAELEINFIKKLA
;
A
#
# COMPACT_ATOMS: atom_id res chain seq x y z
N MET A 1 -56.62 -26.52 -20.36
CA MET A 1 -55.98 -26.47 -21.69
C MET A 1 -55.46 -25.07 -22.05
N LEU A 2 -56.29 -24.02 -22.18
CA LEU A 2 -55.81 -22.66 -22.54
C LEU A 2 -54.78 -22.03 -21.56
N LYS A 3 -54.90 -22.27 -20.25
CA LYS A 3 -53.91 -21.77 -19.26
C LYS A 3 -52.55 -22.47 -19.30
N LEU A 4 -52.51 -23.71 -19.80
CA LEU A 4 -51.27 -24.45 -20.05
C LEU A 4 -50.59 -23.97 -21.34
N PHE A 5 -51.37 -23.63 -22.36
CA PHE A 5 -50.87 -23.05 -23.61
C PHE A 5 -50.18 -21.69 -23.38
N ASN A 6 -50.77 -20.79 -22.57
CA ASN A 6 -50.15 -19.50 -22.25
C ASN A 6 -48.88 -19.60 -21.38
N ARG A 7 -48.74 -20.65 -20.55
CA ARG A 7 -47.48 -20.91 -19.83
C ARG A 7 -46.40 -21.49 -20.74
N PHE A 8 -46.77 -22.27 -21.75
CA PHE A 8 -45.84 -22.82 -22.74
C PHE A 8 -45.32 -21.75 -23.70
N VAL A 9 -46.19 -20.82 -24.14
CA VAL A 9 -45.82 -19.67 -25.00
C VAL A 9 -44.86 -18.71 -24.28
N ASN A 10 -45.04 -18.48 -22.97
CA ASN A 10 -44.12 -17.65 -22.19
C ASN A 10 -42.76 -18.32 -21.91
N LEU A 11 -42.69 -19.66 -21.95
CA LEU A 11 -41.43 -20.40 -21.77
C LEU A 11 -40.58 -20.42 -23.05
N ILE A 12 -41.21 -20.31 -24.23
CA ILE A 12 -40.52 -20.24 -25.53
C ILE A 12 -40.00 -18.82 -25.80
N SER A 13 -40.67 -17.79 -25.30
CA SER A 13 -40.26 -16.38 -25.48
C SER A 13 -38.99 -15.99 -24.72
N SER A 14 -38.61 -16.72 -23.65
CA SER A 14 -37.45 -16.38 -22.83
C SER A 14 -36.11 -16.96 -23.32
N ASN A 15 -36.09 -17.88 -24.30
CA ASN A 15 -34.88 -18.60 -24.71
C ASN A 15 -34.51 -18.51 -26.21
N GLY A 16 -35.13 -17.62 -26.99
CA GLY A 16 -34.88 -17.52 -28.43
C GLY A 16 -34.17 -16.24 -28.87
N LYS A 17 -32.84 -16.15 -28.71
CA LYS A 17 -32.03 -15.13 -29.43
C LYS A 17 -30.74 -15.71 -29.98
N ILE A 18 -30.84 -16.47 -31.07
CA ILE A 18 -29.76 -16.61 -32.06
C ILE A 18 -30.40 -16.73 -33.46
N LEU A 19 -29.81 -15.99 -34.42
CA LEU A 19 -29.94 -16.09 -35.89
C LEU A 19 -31.28 -15.66 -36.53
N LYS A 20 -31.31 -14.46 -37.13
CA LYS A 20 -31.03 -14.26 -38.58
C LYS A 20 -31.41 -12.86 -39.11
N TYR A 21 -30.60 -12.44 -40.09
CA TYR A 21 -30.82 -11.48 -41.18
C TYR A 21 -30.58 -9.98 -40.99
N SER A 22 -29.38 -9.63 -41.46
CA SER A 22 -28.96 -8.53 -42.32
C SER A 22 -29.99 -7.81 -43.20
N TYR A 23 -29.59 -6.56 -43.51
CA TYR A 23 -29.72 -5.80 -44.77
C TYR A 23 -30.74 -4.64 -44.83
N VAL A 24 -30.25 -3.55 -45.42
CA VAL A 24 -30.90 -2.31 -45.90
C VAL A 24 -31.09 -1.16 -44.90
N ARG A 25 -30.18 -0.15 -44.96
CA ARG A 25 -30.51 1.19 -45.50
C ARG A 25 -29.27 2.10 -45.63
N ARG A 26 -28.82 2.33 -46.87
CA ARG A 26 -28.15 3.58 -47.26
C ARG A 26 -29.22 4.67 -47.36
N LEU A 27 -28.89 5.89 -46.92
CA LEU A 27 -29.08 7.14 -47.67
C LEU A 27 -28.42 8.27 -46.86
N SER A 28 -27.15 8.52 -47.19
CA SER A 28 -26.40 9.72 -46.82
C SER A 28 -26.78 10.85 -47.80
N GLY A 29 -27.40 11.90 -47.27
CA GLY A 29 -27.63 13.17 -47.96
C GLY A 29 -26.95 14.31 -47.20
N SER A 30 -25.83 14.76 -47.77
CA SER A 30 -25.31 16.14 -47.82
C SER A 30 -25.94 17.21 -46.90
N ASN A 31 -25.09 17.90 -46.12
CA ASN A 31 -24.83 19.35 -46.25
C ASN A 31 -24.16 19.91 -44.97
N ILE A 32 -22.86 20.16 -45.02
CA ILE A 32 -22.20 21.09 -44.09
C ILE A 32 -21.81 22.32 -44.92
N LYS A 33 -22.61 23.39 -44.78
CA LYS A 33 -22.20 24.73 -45.20
C LYS A 33 -21.34 25.33 -44.09
N ALA A 34 -20.15 25.77 -44.48
CA ALA A 34 -19.30 26.65 -43.71
C ALA A 34 -20.05 27.96 -43.38
N LYS A 35 -19.91 28.41 -42.14
CA LYS A 35 -20.16 29.80 -41.75
C LYS A 35 -18.92 30.31 -41.05
N GLU A 36 -18.13 31.07 -41.79
CA GLU A 36 -17.24 32.09 -41.25
C GLU A 36 -18.09 33.18 -40.60
N THR A 37 -17.81 33.53 -39.35
CA THR A 37 -18.04 34.88 -38.85
C THR A 37 -16.89 35.29 -37.94
N ASN A 38 -16.17 36.27 -38.45
CA ASN A 38 -15.16 37.11 -37.86
C ASN A 38 -15.85 38.16 -36.98
N ILE A 39 -15.54 38.26 -35.68
CA ILE A 39 -15.82 39.46 -34.88
C ILE A 39 -14.67 39.72 -33.91
N LYS A 40 -14.08 40.89 -34.11
CA LYS A 40 -13.09 41.59 -33.30
C LYS A 40 -13.69 42.17 -32.00
N ASP A 41 -12.79 42.44 -31.07
CA ASP A 41 -12.81 43.49 -30.05
C ASP A 41 -13.85 43.43 -28.92
N SER A 42 -13.35 43.22 -27.69
CA SER A 42 -13.66 44.15 -26.59
C SER A 42 -12.63 44.03 -25.46
N VAL A 43 -11.80 45.07 -25.39
CA VAL A 43 -10.99 45.45 -24.24
C VAL A 43 -11.95 45.94 -23.14
N LYS A 44 -11.86 45.37 -21.94
CA LYS A 44 -12.34 46.02 -20.71
C LYS A 44 -11.28 45.87 -19.62
N GLU A 45 -10.70 47.01 -19.30
CA GLU A 45 -9.89 47.26 -18.12
C GLU A 45 -10.70 46.95 -16.86
N ILE A 46 -10.11 46.16 -15.96
CA ILE A 46 -10.57 46.04 -14.58
C ILE A 46 -9.37 46.36 -13.69
N ASN A 47 -9.46 47.55 -13.10
CA ASN A 47 -8.57 48.11 -12.10
C ASN A 47 -8.97 47.54 -10.72
N ILE A 48 -8.09 46.76 -10.09
CA ILE A 48 -8.26 46.31 -8.69
C ILE A 48 -6.93 46.53 -7.96
N ASN A 49 -6.87 47.62 -7.19
CA ASN A 49 -5.91 47.82 -6.12
C ASN A 49 -6.28 46.89 -4.96
N SER A 50 -5.41 45.93 -4.64
CA SER A 50 -5.34 45.39 -3.27
C SER A 50 -3.88 45.29 -2.84
N GLU A 51 -3.54 46.04 -1.79
CA GLU A 51 -2.23 46.04 -1.15
C GLU A 51 -2.02 44.67 -0.47
N GLN A 52 -1.03 43.94 -0.97
CA GLN A 52 -0.40 42.81 -0.29
C GLN A 52 1.06 43.16 0.04
N PRO A 53 1.61 42.64 1.14
CA PRO A 53 2.92 43.03 1.64
C PRO A 53 4.02 42.68 0.65
N LYS A 54 4.90 43.67 0.39
CA LYS A 54 6.03 43.60 -0.53
C LYS A 54 6.85 42.32 -0.30
N LYS A 55 6.66 41.34 -1.18
CA LYS A 55 7.68 40.32 -1.46
C LYS A 55 8.91 41.06 -2.00
N ILE A 56 9.98 41.05 -1.21
CA ILE A 56 11.30 41.47 -1.63
C ILE A 56 11.63 40.68 -2.90
N LYS A 57 11.75 41.39 -4.03
CA LYS A 57 12.31 40.84 -5.25
C LYS A 57 13.77 40.51 -4.94
N SER A 58 14.10 39.22 -4.90
CA SER A 58 15.47 38.74 -4.88
C SER A 58 16.13 39.13 -6.20
N SER A 59 16.83 40.27 -6.19
CA SER A 59 17.92 40.53 -7.11
C SER A 59 18.98 39.45 -6.93
N SER A 60 19.66 39.11 -8.03
CA SER A 60 20.63 38.03 -8.22
C SER A 60 21.88 38.09 -7.32
N GLU A 61 21.71 37.96 -6.00
CA GLU A 61 22.78 37.77 -5.01
C GLU A 61 23.06 36.27 -4.73
N ASP A 62 22.73 35.38 -5.66
CA ASP A 62 22.85 33.92 -5.51
C ASP A 62 24.30 33.39 -5.48
N GLU A 63 25.32 34.24 -5.54
CA GLU A 63 26.74 33.80 -5.51
C GLU A 63 27.47 34.06 -4.18
N LYS A 64 26.90 34.78 -3.21
CA LYS A 64 27.57 35.09 -1.93
C LYS A 64 27.17 34.21 -0.75
N ILE A 65 26.12 33.41 -0.92
CA ILE A 65 25.58 32.48 0.09
C ILE A 65 26.55 31.33 0.48
N PRO A 66 27.51 30.86 -0.35
CA PRO A 66 28.38 29.74 0.04
C PRO A 66 29.34 30.03 1.19
N GLY A 67 29.91 31.25 1.26
CA GLY A 67 31.07 31.53 2.14
C GLY A 67 30.74 31.47 3.64
N LEU A 68 29.72 32.19 4.09
CA LEU A 68 29.33 32.23 5.50
C LEU A 68 28.82 30.86 5.99
N PHE A 69 28.05 30.16 5.16
CA PHE A 69 27.57 28.82 5.49
C PHE A 69 28.70 27.81 5.61
N LEU A 70 29.68 27.85 4.69
CA LEU A 70 30.86 26.99 4.74
C LEU A 70 31.66 27.21 6.02
N GLU A 71 31.82 28.46 6.46
CA GLU A 71 32.57 28.78 7.68
C GLU A 71 31.87 28.27 8.96
N ILE A 72 30.55 28.48 9.07
CA ILE A 72 29.72 27.96 10.17
C ILE A 72 29.74 26.43 10.18
N LEU A 73 29.60 25.80 9.01
CA LEU A 73 29.64 24.34 8.87
C LEU A 73 31.01 23.78 9.25
N LYS A 74 32.11 24.44 8.85
CA LYS A 74 33.49 24.06 9.18
C LYS A 74 33.75 24.14 10.69
N ASN A 75 33.25 25.17 11.36
CA ASN A 75 33.37 25.31 12.81
C ASN A 75 32.59 24.22 13.57
N HIS A 76 31.36 23.92 13.13
CA HIS A 76 30.55 22.86 13.73
C HIS A 76 31.15 21.47 13.55
N ILE A 77 31.69 21.16 12.37
CA ILE A 77 32.31 19.85 12.12
C ILE A 77 33.57 19.67 12.99
N LYS A 78 34.35 20.75 13.22
CA LYS A 78 35.50 20.73 14.13
C LYS A 78 35.10 20.51 15.59
N GLN A 79 33.98 21.09 16.03
CA GLN A 79 33.53 21.05 17.42
C GLN A 79 32.67 19.81 17.75
N ASN A 80 31.90 19.30 16.78
CA ASN A 80 30.91 18.23 16.97
C ASN A 80 30.92 17.22 15.82
N LYS A 81 31.74 16.17 15.95
CA LYS A 81 32.00 15.15 14.92
C LYS A 81 30.76 14.39 14.41
N HIS A 82 29.63 14.39 15.13
CA HIS A 82 28.48 13.53 14.82
C HIS A 82 27.19 14.27 14.43
N THR A 83 27.00 15.52 14.86
CA THR A 83 25.78 16.30 14.61
C THR A 83 26.02 17.57 13.80
N GLY A 84 27.27 17.85 13.44
CA GLY A 84 27.74 19.16 12.98
C GLY A 84 26.95 19.78 11.82
N TYR A 85 26.46 19.01 10.86
CA TYR A 85 25.74 19.61 9.73
C TYR A 85 24.31 20.05 10.06
N ILE A 86 23.58 19.34 10.95
CA ILE A 86 22.23 19.73 11.35
C ILE A 86 22.30 21.00 12.20
N SER A 87 23.21 21.01 13.18
CA SER A 87 23.43 22.18 14.04
C SER A 87 23.94 23.39 13.25
N ALA A 88 24.77 23.19 12.23
CA ALA A 88 25.20 24.27 11.32
C ALA A 88 24.05 24.84 10.47
N ILE A 89 23.13 23.99 9.98
CA ILE A 89 21.94 24.45 9.23
C ILE A 89 21.01 25.25 10.14
N GLU A 90 20.76 24.79 11.37
CA GLU A 90 19.93 25.50 12.33
C GLU A 90 20.57 26.83 12.75
N GLN A 91 21.88 26.84 13.02
CA GLN A 91 22.59 28.08 13.34
C GLN A 91 22.57 29.07 12.18
N TYR A 92 22.89 28.63 10.95
CA TYR A 92 22.85 29.48 9.77
C TYR A 92 21.44 30.05 9.53
N ARG A 93 20.39 29.24 9.70
CA ARG A 93 19.01 29.68 9.59
C ARG A 93 18.65 30.71 10.66
N ASN A 94 19.11 30.51 11.90
CA ASN A 94 18.86 31.45 12.99
C ASN A 94 19.58 32.79 12.77
N GLU A 95 20.79 32.76 12.22
CA GLU A 95 21.61 33.95 11.99
C GLU A 95 21.18 34.73 10.74
N THR A 96 20.76 34.05 9.68
CA THR A 96 20.47 34.68 8.38
C THR A 96 18.99 34.75 8.03
N GLY A 97 18.14 33.93 8.67
CA GLY A 97 16.75 33.74 8.30
C GLY A 97 16.53 32.95 7.00
N ILE A 98 17.59 32.47 6.35
CA ILE A 98 17.55 31.81 5.04
C ILE A 98 17.53 30.28 5.21
N GLU A 99 16.66 29.61 4.45
CA GLU A 99 16.59 28.16 4.39
C GLU A 99 17.50 27.65 3.25
N ILE A 100 18.42 26.73 3.57
CA ILE A 100 19.42 26.26 2.60
C ILE A 100 18.84 25.11 1.77
N PRO A 101 18.86 25.21 0.43
CA PRO A 101 18.49 24.10 -0.43
C PRO A 101 19.40 22.88 -0.22
N THR A 102 18.84 21.68 -0.29
CA THR A 102 19.58 20.42 -0.06
C THR A 102 20.77 20.23 -1.02
N ASN A 103 20.69 20.80 -2.22
CA ASN A 103 21.78 20.74 -3.19
C ASN A 103 22.95 21.64 -2.79
N THR A 104 22.68 22.85 -2.27
CA THR A 104 23.72 23.77 -1.77
C THR A 104 24.44 23.17 -0.56
N LEU A 105 23.69 22.52 0.34
CA LEU A 105 24.27 21.76 1.45
C LEU A 105 25.21 20.66 0.95
N ARG A 106 24.78 19.89 -0.05
CA ARG A 106 25.59 18.81 -0.63
C ARG A 106 26.89 19.36 -1.22
N SER A 107 26.83 20.41 -2.03
CA SER A 107 28.03 21.03 -2.62
C SER A 107 28.96 21.62 -1.57
N ALA A 108 28.42 22.22 -0.49
CA ALA A 108 29.23 22.73 0.61
C ALA A 108 29.97 21.60 1.38
N ILE A 109 29.30 20.46 1.58
CA ILE A 109 29.88 19.27 2.20
C ILE A 109 30.97 18.66 1.30
N GLU A 110 30.72 18.58 -0.01
CA GLU A 110 31.72 18.11 -1.00
C GLU A 110 32.96 19.00 -1.00
N THR A 111 32.78 20.32 -1.02
CA THR A 111 33.87 21.31 -0.97
C THR A 111 34.69 21.18 0.32
N LEU A 112 34.03 20.99 1.46
CA LEU A 112 34.71 20.78 2.74
C LEU A 112 35.45 19.44 2.81
N GLY A 113 34.98 18.42 2.11
CA GLY A 113 35.69 17.14 1.99
C GLY A 113 37.01 17.29 1.25
N GLU A 114 37.02 18.07 0.17
CA GLU A 114 38.24 18.40 -0.57
C GLU A 114 39.23 19.23 0.28
N GLU A 115 38.74 20.20 1.07
CA GLU A 115 39.58 21.05 1.91
C GLU A 115 40.17 20.35 3.15
N LEU A 116 39.41 19.45 3.77
CA LEU A 116 39.78 18.84 5.06
C LEU A 116 40.51 17.49 4.91
N GLY A 117 40.57 16.93 3.70
CA GLY A 117 41.35 15.74 3.38
C GLY A 117 40.80 14.43 4.01
N PRO A 118 41.62 13.38 4.14
CA PRO A 118 41.18 12.02 4.47
C PRO A 118 40.55 11.87 5.87
N ASP A 119 40.78 12.83 6.78
CA ASP A 119 40.10 12.90 8.08
C ASP A 119 38.59 13.16 7.91
N TYR A 120 38.18 13.76 6.79
CA TYR A 120 36.78 13.97 6.43
C TYR A 120 36.12 12.74 5.82
N ASP A 121 36.85 11.91 5.07
CA ASP A 121 36.32 10.70 4.43
C ASP A 121 35.76 9.71 5.46
N SER A 122 36.39 9.63 6.64
CA SER A 122 35.88 8.86 7.78
C SER A 122 34.51 9.38 8.24
N LEU A 123 34.29 10.70 8.23
CA LEU A 123 33.06 11.36 8.64
C LEU A 123 31.96 11.25 7.56
N TYR A 124 32.34 11.43 6.29
CA TYR A 124 31.44 11.34 5.13
C TYR A 124 30.90 9.92 4.94
N SER A 125 31.72 8.90 5.24
CA SER A 125 31.29 7.50 5.23
C SER A 125 30.17 7.20 6.25
N HIS A 126 30.10 7.94 7.37
CA HIS A 126 29.03 7.81 8.34
C HIS A 126 27.74 8.51 7.89
N ILE A 127 27.85 9.68 7.24
CA ILE A 127 26.71 10.47 6.76
C ILE A 127 26.03 9.79 5.56
N THR A 128 26.81 9.21 4.64
CA THR A 128 26.29 8.55 3.43
C THR A 128 25.74 7.15 3.68
N LYS A 129 26.31 6.38 4.61
CA LYS A 129 25.75 5.08 5.02
C LYS A 129 24.37 5.20 5.68
N ASP A 130 24.04 6.36 6.25
CA ASP A 130 22.70 6.64 6.79
C ASP A 130 21.66 7.00 5.71
N ALA A 131 22.08 7.39 4.50
CA ALA A 131 21.16 7.64 3.39
C ALA A 131 20.72 6.34 2.68
N ASP A 132 21.62 5.36 2.56
CA ASP A 132 21.33 4.03 1.99
C ASP A 132 20.67 3.05 3.00
N SER A 133 20.70 3.36 4.30
CA SER A 133 20.01 2.57 5.34
C SER A 133 18.49 2.77 5.41
N ARG A 134 17.89 3.48 4.42
CA ARG A 134 16.42 3.56 4.21
C ARG A 134 15.72 2.20 4.15
N SER A 135 16.46 1.09 4.06
CA SER A 135 15.98 -0.22 4.49
C SER A 135 15.74 -0.28 6.01
N ARG A 136 14.65 0.36 6.46
CA ARG A 136 14.07 0.20 7.81
C ARG A 136 15.05 0.54 8.94
N ASN A 137 15.24 1.83 9.22
CA ASN A 137 15.91 2.33 10.44
C ASN A 137 15.38 1.57 11.66
N LYS A 138 16.15 0.57 12.11
CA LYS A 138 15.90 -0.15 13.35
C LYS A 138 16.27 0.82 14.46
N LEU A 139 15.37 0.98 15.43
CA LEU A 139 15.67 1.71 16.64
C LEU A 139 16.83 0.98 17.34
N LYS A 140 18.00 1.62 17.39
CA LYS A 140 19.11 1.20 18.27
C LYS A 140 18.69 1.30 19.75
N ASP A 141 19.41 0.61 20.62
CA ASP A 141 19.13 0.56 22.07
C ASP A 141 19.12 1.95 22.73
N SER A 142 19.98 2.87 22.26
CA SER A 142 19.97 4.26 22.72
C SER A 142 18.63 4.96 22.47
N HIS A 143 18.01 4.73 21.32
CA HIS A 143 16.70 5.30 21.02
C HIS A 143 15.61 4.64 21.85
N LEU A 144 15.69 3.33 22.10
CA LEU A 144 14.74 2.63 22.97
C LEU A 144 14.77 3.20 24.40
N LYS A 145 15.96 3.53 24.92
CA LYS A 145 16.11 4.23 26.21
C LYS A 145 15.45 5.62 26.21
N CYS A 146 15.60 6.41 25.15
CA CYS A 146 14.88 7.69 25.03
C CYS A 146 13.36 7.49 24.98
N LEU A 147 12.88 6.47 24.26
CA LEU A 147 11.44 6.16 24.22
C LEU A 147 10.90 5.75 25.59
N GLU A 148 11.69 5.00 26.36
CA GLU A 148 11.38 4.61 27.74
C GLU A 148 11.34 5.82 28.67
N SER A 149 12.30 6.75 28.57
CA SER A 149 12.26 7.99 29.36
C SER A 149 11.04 8.85 29.05
N TYR A 150 10.65 8.98 27.78
CA TYR A 150 9.43 9.70 27.40
C TYR A 150 8.16 9.04 27.95
N LEU A 151 8.12 7.71 28.03
CA LEU A 151 7.01 6.98 28.64
C LEU A 151 6.98 7.15 30.16
N GLY A 152 8.13 7.32 30.80
CA GLY A 152 8.24 7.68 32.21
C GLY A 152 7.72 9.09 32.49
N GLU A 153 8.01 10.05 31.60
CA GLU A 153 7.50 11.43 31.69
C GLU A 153 5.98 11.52 31.43
N ASP A 154 5.51 10.87 30.36
CA ASP A 154 4.10 10.84 29.98
C ASP A 154 3.71 9.46 29.46
N LYS A 155 3.08 8.67 30.32
CA LYS A 155 2.57 7.33 29.98
C LYS A 155 1.62 7.33 28.77
N TYR A 156 0.97 8.45 28.47
CA TYR A 156 0.01 8.64 27.37
C TYR A 156 0.60 9.28 26.11
N ILE A 157 1.93 9.48 26.04
CA ILE A 157 2.55 10.17 24.92
C ILE A 157 2.21 9.49 23.58
N LYS A 158 1.76 10.30 22.62
CA LYS A 158 1.32 9.82 21.31
C LYS A 158 2.53 9.50 20.42
N PRO A 159 2.44 8.51 19.51
CA PRO A 159 3.56 8.19 18.63
C PRO A 159 4.05 9.37 17.78
N THR A 160 3.17 10.30 17.40
CA THR A 160 3.55 11.52 16.68
C THR A 160 4.37 12.48 17.56
N GLN A 161 4.02 12.63 18.84
CA GLN A 161 4.77 13.48 19.77
C GLN A 161 6.16 12.88 20.03
N VAL A 162 6.20 11.57 20.28
CA VAL A 162 7.45 10.82 20.41
C VAL A 162 8.33 10.96 19.18
N ARG A 163 7.76 10.86 17.97
CA ARG A 163 8.51 11.05 16.72
C ARG A 163 9.16 12.41 16.65
N ASN A 164 8.40 13.46 16.98
CA ASN A 164 8.90 14.82 16.92
C ASN A 164 10.01 15.04 17.96
N LYS A 165 9.83 14.57 19.20
CA LYS A 165 10.83 14.62 20.28
C LYS A 165 12.11 13.85 19.91
N LEU A 166 11.96 12.60 19.46
CA LEU A 166 13.09 11.77 19.05
C LEU A 166 13.85 12.42 17.89
N ARG A 167 13.14 12.99 16.92
CA ARG A 167 13.74 13.69 15.78
C ARG A 167 14.48 14.96 16.22
N SER A 168 13.94 15.75 17.14
CA SER A 168 14.62 16.95 17.64
C SER A 168 15.84 16.62 18.49
N GLU A 169 15.79 15.58 19.30
CA GLU A 169 16.88 15.23 20.22
C GLU A 169 18.00 14.44 19.55
N THR A 170 17.66 13.59 18.56
CA THR A 170 18.63 12.65 17.96
C THR A 170 18.86 12.86 16.47
N GLY A 171 18.11 13.75 15.82
CA GLY A 171 18.10 13.91 14.36
C GLY A 171 17.46 12.73 13.61
N LEU A 172 17.07 11.65 14.30
CA LEU A 172 16.59 10.43 13.66
C LEU A 172 15.13 10.57 13.22
N ASP A 173 14.89 10.56 11.90
CA ASP A 173 13.53 10.46 11.37
C ASP A 173 13.09 8.99 11.24
N VAL A 174 12.27 8.55 12.19
CA VAL A 174 11.73 7.19 12.23
C VAL A 174 10.28 7.18 11.77
N SER A 175 9.90 6.14 11.02
CA SER A 175 8.50 5.98 10.59
C SER A 175 7.55 5.89 11.80
N TYR A 176 6.36 6.49 11.66
CA TYR A 176 5.30 6.45 12.68
C TYR A 176 5.00 5.01 13.15
N ASN A 177 4.96 4.05 12.22
CA ASN A 177 4.65 2.65 12.53
C ASN A 177 5.74 1.99 13.37
N THR A 178 7.02 2.32 13.14
CA THR A 178 8.13 1.78 13.92
C THR A 178 8.08 2.29 15.36
N ILE A 179 7.87 3.60 15.54
CA ILE A 179 7.70 4.21 16.87
C ILE A 179 6.49 3.61 17.59
N ASN A 180 5.35 3.49 16.90
CA ASN A 180 4.16 2.92 17.50
C ASN A 180 4.39 1.48 17.98
N ARG A 181 5.09 0.65 17.20
CA ARG A 181 5.46 -0.71 17.62
C ARG A 181 6.38 -0.70 18.83
N ALA A 182 7.42 0.12 18.82
CA ALA A 182 8.36 0.21 19.94
C ALA A 182 7.68 0.66 21.23
N LEU A 183 6.81 1.67 21.18
CA LEU A 183 6.04 2.12 22.34
C LEU A 183 5.09 1.03 22.85
N VAL A 184 4.48 0.23 21.98
CA VAL A 184 3.63 -0.90 22.40
C VAL A 184 4.46 -1.99 23.08
N THR A 185 5.66 -2.29 22.58
CA THR A 185 6.58 -3.25 23.21
C THR A 185 7.07 -2.75 24.56
N LEU A 186 7.57 -1.51 24.63
CA LEU A 186 8.07 -0.91 25.88
C LEU A 186 6.97 -0.84 26.95
N ARG A 187 5.74 -0.46 26.58
CA ARG A 187 4.60 -0.49 27.52
C ARG A 187 4.25 -1.89 28.03
N LYS A 188 4.59 -2.96 27.31
CA LYS A 188 4.46 -4.35 27.80
C LYS A 188 5.57 -4.71 28.77
N GLU A 189 6.78 -4.27 28.48
CA GLU A 189 7.97 -4.53 29.30
C GLU A 189 7.91 -3.77 30.62
N MET A 190 7.38 -2.54 30.63
CA MET A 190 7.22 -1.71 31.83
C MET A 190 6.08 -2.15 32.77
N GLY A 191 5.32 -3.20 32.42
CA GLY A 191 4.36 -3.85 33.32
C GLY A 191 2.88 -3.54 33.08
N ALA A 192 2.02 -4.18 33.89
CA ALA A 192 0.56 -4.24 33.72
C ALA A 192 -0.10 -2.86 33.62
N GLU A 193 0.44 -1.89 34.35
CA GLU A 193 -0.02 -0.50 34.44
C GLU A 193 0.05 0.24 33.08
N PHE A 194 0.98 -0.16 32.21
CA PHE A 194 1.19 0.44 30.89
C PHE A 194 0.49 -0.36 29.77
N THR A 195 0.27 -1.66 29.94
CA THR A 195 -0.42 -2.51 28.95
C THR A 195 -1.90 -2.23 28.77
N ASN A 196 -2.59 -1.77 29.82
CA ASN A 196 -4.02 -1.47 29.76
C ASN A 196 -4.34 -0.12 29.10
N LEU A 197 -3.30 0.62 28.67
CA LEU A 197 -3.38 1.93 28.04
C LEU A 197 -3.50 1.87 26.52
N ASP A 198 -4.08 0.81 25.96
CA ASP A 198 -4.27 0.69 24.52
C ASP A 198 -4.96 1.97 23.98
N LEU A 199 -4.32 2.61 22.99
CA LEU A 199 -4.79 3.91 22.46
C LEU A 199 -6.23 3.83 21.94
N SER A 200 -6.69 2.62 21.59
CA SER A 200 -8.07 2.34 21.19
C SER A 200 -9.06 2.50 22.37
N THR A 201 -8.71 2.00 23.55
CA THR A 201 -9.53 2.11 24.77
C THR A 201 -9.43 3.49 25.38
N HIS A 202 -8.28 4.17 25.29
CA HIS A 202 -8.15 5.57 25.73
C HIS A 202 -8.94 6.54 24.84
N LYS A 203 -8.94 6.38 23.51
CA LYS A 203 -9.88 7.15 22.65
C LYS A 203 -11.32 6.86 23.05
N LEU A 204 -11.69 5.60 23.28
CA LEU A 204 -13.05 5.24 23.69
C LEU A 204 -13.43 5.79 25.08
N ARG A 205 -12.49 5.84 26.05
CA ARG A 205 -12.67 6.43 27.39
C ARG A 205 -12.73 7.95 27.34
N GLN A 206 -11.82 8.60 26.61
CA GLN A 206 -11.81 10.05 26.44
C GLN A 206 -13.02 10.52 25.63
N PHE A 207 -13.50 9.73 24.66
CA PHE A 207 -14.81 9.96 24.02
C PHE A 207 -15.96 9.68 24.98
N LYS A 208 -15.91 8.65 25.84
CA LYS A 208 -16.94 8.39 26.87
C LYS A 208 -17.03 9.52 27.90
N GLU A 209 -15.91 10.05 28.36
CA GLU A 209 -15.83 11.14 29.33
C GLU A 209 -16.19 12.50 28.69
N LYS A 210 -15.71 12.78 27.46
CA LYS A 210 -16.13 13.97 26.68
C LYS A 210 -17.54 13.88 26.09
N SER A 211 -18.18 12.70 26.12
CA SER A 211 -19.55 12.51 25.63
C SER A 211 -20.62 12.79 26.67
N LYS A 212 -20.24 12.99 27.94
CA LYS A 212 -21.19 13.34 28.99
C LYS A 212 -21.18 14.84 29.20
N LEU A 213 -22.20 15.51 28.69
CA LEU A 213 -22.55 16.85 29.16
C LEU A 213 -22.89 16.73 30.65
N GLY A 214 -22.00 17.22 31.51
CA GLY A 214 -22.29 17.37 32.94
C GLY A 214 -23.52 18.26 33.18
N ILE A 215 -24.07 18.21 34.39
CA ILE A 215 -25.29 18.93 34.78
C ILE A 215 -25.18 20.44 34.48
N SER A 216 -24.04 21.06 34.82
CA SER A 216 -23.75 22.48 34.54
C SER A 216 -23.82 22.82 33.04
N HIS A 217 -23.32 21.94 32.16
CA HIS A 217 -23.40 22.13 30.72
C HIS A 217 -24.84 22.02 30.21
N LEU A 218 -25.65 21.15 30.83
CA LEU A 218 -27.06 21.01 30.48
C LEU A 218 -27.85 22.25 30.90
N GLU A 219 -27.56 22.84 32.05
CA GLU A 219 -28.14 24.11 32.50
C GLU A 219 -27.79 25.27 31.56
N CYS A 220 -26.52 25.36 31.14
CA CYS A 220 -26.05 26.34 30.15
C CYS A 220 -26.80 26.21 28.81
N LEU A 221 -26.93 24.99 28.27
CA LEU A 221 -27.70 24.73 27.05
C LEU A 221 -29.19 25.07 27.21
N LYS A 222 -29.77 24.82 28.40
CA LYS A 222 -31.16 25.19 28.72
C LYS A 222 -31.36 26.70 28.71
N LYS A 223 -30.43 27.47 29.29
CA LYS A 223 -30.43 28.95 29.24
C LYS A 223 -30.38 29.47 27.80
N TYR A 224 -29.55 28.87 26.93
CA TYR A 224 -29.49 29.25 25.52
C TYR A 224 -30.79 28.94 24.78
N LEU A 225 -31.41 27.78 25.03
CA LEU A 225 -32.70 27.43 24.44
C LEU A 225 -33.85 28.34 24.88
N GLN A 226 -33.79 28.88 26.11
CA GLN A 226 -34.75 29.88 26.58
C GLN A 226 -34.60 31.22 25.84
N THR A 227 -33.38 31.56 25.41
CA THR A 227 -33.08 32.81 24.70
C THR A 227 -33.33 32.68 23.19
N ASP A 228 -33.00 31.51 22.62
CA ASP A 228 -33.10 31.21 21.20
C ASP A 228 -33.60 29.77 21.02
N GLN A 229 -34.92 29.62 20.86
CA GLN A 229 -35.56 28.30 20.71
C GLN A 229 -35.06 27.54 19.49
N ASP A 230 -34.49 28.23 18.49
CA ASP A 230 -34.01 27.66 17.22
C ASP A 230 -32.49 27.48 17.18
N ILE A 231 -31.81 27.58 18.32
CA ILE A 231 -30.36 27.44 18.37
C ILE A 231 -29.89 26.08 17.79
N GLY A 232 -29.09 26.17 16.73
CA GLY A 232 -28.48 25.00 16.10
C GLY A 232 -27.30 24.44 16.93
N PRO A 233 -26.97 23.15 16.79
CA PRO A 233 -25.95 22.49 17.60
C PRO A 233 -24.55 23.11 17.45
N THR A 234 -24.22 23.67 16.29
CA THR A 234 -22.95 24.36 16.06
C THR A 234 -22.86 25.66 16.86
N LYS A 235 -23.93 26.47 16.85
CA LYS A 235 -24.01 27.72 17.62
C LYS A 235 -24.00 27.42 19.11
N ALA A 236 -24.75 26.41 19.55
CA ALA A 236 -24.78 25.95 20.94
C ALA A 236 -23.41 25.44 21.43
N ILE A 237 -22.64 24.72 20.60
CA ILE A 237 -21.28 24.30 20.96
C ILE A 237 -20.36 25.48 21.16
N ARG A 238 -20.44 26.49 20.28
CA ARG A 238 -19.60 27.68 20.39
C ARG A 238 -19.89 28.41 21.69
N LEU A 239 -21.16 28.67 21.99
CA LEU A 239 -21.59 29.32 23.23
C LEU A 239 -21.24 28.48 24.48
N LEU A 240 -21.43 27.16 24.41
CA LEU A 240 -21.07 26.27 25.51
C LEU A 240 -19.56 26.29 25.79
N HIS A 241 -18.73 26.32 24.75
CA HIS A 241 -17.28 26.45 24.88
C HIS A 241 -16.87 27.82 25.41
N GLU A 242 -17.52 28.90 24.97
CA GLU A 242 -17.28 30.26 25.46
C GLU A 242 -17.60 30.39 26.97
N GLU A 243 -18.72 29.83 27.45
CA GLU A 243 -19.11 29.92 28.87
C GLU A 243 -18.39 28.90 29.78
N THR A 244 -18.10 27.68 29.29
CA THR A 244 -17.63 26.57 30.15
C THR A 244 -16.26 26.01 29.79
N GLY A 245 -15.67 26.42 28.66
CA GLY A 245 -14.45 25.83 28.11
C GLY A 245 -14.63 24.41 27.54
N LEU A 246 -15.85 23.85 27.54
CA LEU A 246 -16.07 22.48 27.09
C LEU A 246 -16.13 22.37 25.56
N LEU A 247 -15.18 21.63 24.98
CA LEU A 247 -15.24 21.17 23.59
C LEU A 247 -16.09 19.89 23.46
N ALA A 248 -17.40 20.06 23.29
CA ALA A 248 -18.34 18.96 23.06
C ALA A 248 -18.48 18.61 21.57
N SER A 249 -18.74 17.34 21.27
CA SER A 249 -19.00 16.92 19.88
C SER A 249 -20.42 17.33 19.41
N ILE A 250 -20.55 17.69 18.12
CA ILE A 250 -21.83 18.05 17.47
C ILE A 250 -22.95 17.04 17.76
N PRO A 251 -22.73 15.71 17.64
CA PRO A 251 -23.79 14.73 17.92
C PRO A 251 -24.25 14.70 19.38
N VAL A 252 -23.37 15.03 20.34
CA VAL A 252 -23.71 15.05 21.77
C VAL A 252 -24.59 16.25 22.09
N VAL A 253 -24.18 17.45 21.66
CA VAL A 253 -24.99 18.67 21.88
C VAL A 253 -26.31 18.61 21.13
N ARG A 254 -26.33 18.06 19.90
CA ARG A 254 -27.57 17.87 19.13
C ARG A 254 -28.59 17.02 19.90
N ARG A 255 -28.16 15.89 20.48
CA ARG A 255 -29.06 15.02 21.27
C ARG A 255 -29.57 15.72 22.52
N ALA A 256 -28.72 16.45 23.24
CA ALA A 256 -29.13 17.19 24.43
C ALA A 256 -30.15 18.29 24.11
N LEU A 257 -29.94 19.05 23.04
CA LEU A 257 -30.89 20.07 22.59
C LEU A 257 -32.25 19.47 22.23
N ILE A 258 -32.29 18.32 21.54
CA ILE A 258 -33.55 17.64 21.21
C ILE A 258 -34.32 17.25 22.48
N ILE A 259 -33.63 16.66 23.47
CA ILE A 259 -34.25 16.27 24.75
C ILE A 259 -34.80 17.51 25.48
N MET A 260 -34.02 18.60 25.55
CA MET A 260 -34.42 19.83 26.24
C MET A 260 -35.59 20.54 25.55
N LYS A 261 -35.61 20.61 24.20
CA LYS A 261 -36.73 21.19 23.45
C LYS A 261 -38.03 20.44 23.74
N GLY A 262 -37.97 19.10 23.82
CA GLY A 262 -39.09 18.27 24.24
C GLY A 262 -39.57 18.57 25.66
N GLN A 263 -38.65 18.82 26.60
CA GLN A 263 -39.01 19.19 27.98
C GLN A 263 -39.64 20.58 28.11
N ILE A 264 -39.30 21.53 27.24
CA ILE A 264 -39.81 22.91 27.28
C ILE A 264 -41.21 23.01 26.62
N GLY A 265 -41.74 21.90 26.08
CA GLY A 265 -43.05 21.91 25.42
C GLY A 265 -43.03 22.62 24.06
N VAL A 266 -41.83 22.81 23.48
CA VAL A 266 -41.70 23.13 22.06
C VAL A 266 -42.10 21.85 21.33
N ASN A 267 -43.39 21.76 21.01
CA ASN A 267 -44.04 20.57 20.49
C ASN A 267 -43.64 20.38 19.02
N ASP A 268 -42.36 20.10 18.79
CA ASP A 268 -41.83 19.61 17.53
C ASP A 268 -42.29 18.15 17.36
N ASN A 269 -43.57 17.97 17.07
CA ASN A 269 -44.14 16.70 16.61
C ASN A 269 -43.51 16.22 15.27
N SER A 270 -42.51 16.94 14.74
CA SER A 270 -41.69 16.52 13.60
C SER A 270 -40.41 15.74 13.99
N LEU A 271 -40.00 15.72 15.27
CA LEU A 271 -38.68 15.18 15.67
C LEU A 271 -38.69 13.78 16.30
N PHE A 272 -39.86 13.22 16.63
CA PHE A 272 -40.00 11.85 17.09
C PHE A 272 -40.62 10.94 16.02
N ILE A 273 -39.91 10.76 14.90
CA ILE A 273 -40.12 9.58 14.04
C ILE A 273 -38.91 8.65 14.25
N LYS A 274 -39.14 7.65 15.10
CA LYS A 274 -38.51 6.32 15.19
C LYS A 274 -37.08 6.19 14.62
N ASP A 275 -36.18 5.75 15.49
CA ASP A 275 -34.93 5.04 15.21
C ASP A 275 -35.14 3.79 14.33
N ARG A 276 -35.53 3.98 13.07
CA ARG A 276 -35.59 2.94 12.04
C ARG A 276 -35.22 3.59 10.71
N GLU A 277 -33.93 3.53 10.38
CA GLU A 277 -33.42 3.71 9.00
C GLU A 277 -34.01 4.92 8.24
N SER A 278 -33.94 6.12 8.79
CA SER A 278 -34.10 7.33 7.99
C SER A 278 -32.69 7.82 7.57
N ASN A 279 -32.21 7.37 6.42
CA ASN A 279 -32.27 8.21 5.23
C ASN A 279 -31.90 9.67 5.58
N ILE A 280 -30.60 9.93 5.74
CA ILE A 280 -30.00 11.26 5.51
C ILE A 280 -30.05 11.54 3.99
N SER A 281 -31.22 11.34 3.38
CA SER A 281 -31.56 11.97 2.12
C SER A 281 -32.19 13.29 2.52
N CYS A 282 -31.43 14.38 2.41
CA CYS A 282 -32.05 15.66 2.12
C CYS A 282 -32.97 15.38 0.93
N LYS A 283 -34.28 15.32 1.18
CA LYS A 283 -35.26 15.01 0.13
C LYS A 283 -35.13 16.14 -0.89
N LEU A 284 -34.49 15.83 -2.01
CA LEU A 284 -34.49 16.71 -3.16
C LEU A 284 -35.96 17.04 -3.45
N LYS A 285 -36.32 18.32 -3.29
CA LYS A 285 -37.64 18.81 -3.65
C LYS A 285 -37.82 18.68 -5.17
N ASN A 286 -39.06 18.72 -5.64
CA ASN A 286 -39.36 18.60 -7.07
C ASN A 286 -38.57 19.62 -7.91
N LEU A 287 -38.41 20.85 -7.42
CA LEU A 287 -37.61 21.89 -8.09
C LEU A 287 -36.14 21.46 -8.30
N HIS A 288 -35.53 20.76 -7.33
CA HIS A 288 -34.15 20.26 -7.48
C HIS A 288 -34.08 19.08 -8.46
N LEU A 289 -35.11 18.22 -8.46
CA LEU A 289 -35.20 17.11 -9.42
C LEU A 289 -35.37 17.63 -10.85
N GLU A 290 -36.13 18.70 -11.06
CA GLU A 290 -36.25 19.39 -12.35
C GLU A 290 -34.92 19.99 -12.81
N CYS A 291 -34.16 20.63 -11.92
CA CYS A 291 -32.81 21.13 -12.23
C CYS A 291 -31.88 19.98 -12.66
N LEU A 292 -31.85 18.89 -11.90
CA LEU A 292 -31.03 17.71 -12.22
C LEU A 292 -31.47 17.05 -13.54
N LYS A 293 -32.78 17.03 -13.84
CA LYS A 293 -33.31 16.53 -15.11
C LYS A 293 -32.86 17.41 -16.27
N ARG A 294 -32.90 18.74 -16.11
CA ARG A 294 -32.39 19.70 -17.10
C ARG A 294 -30.90 19.49 -17.37
N TYR A 295 -30.08 19.32 -16.33
CA TYR A 295 -28.65 19.05 -16.51
C TYR A 295 -28.37 17.74 -17.25
N LEU A 296 -29.20 16.71 -17.05
CA LEU A 296 -29.09 15.45 -17.80
C LEU A 296 -29.44 15.60 -19.29
N LEU A 297 -30.37 16.51 -19.61
CA LEU A 297 -30.71 16.83 -21.00
C LEU A 297 -29.59 17.62 -21.69
N GLU A 298 -28.93 18.54 -20.97
CA GLU A 298 -27.75 19.27 -21.45
C GLU A 298 -26.53 18.35 -21.63
N ASP A 299 -26.24 17.53 -20.62
CA ASP A 299 -25.13 16.59 -20.60
C ASP A 299 -25.59 15.25 -20.02
N ARG A 300 -25.84 14.29 -20.91
CA ARG A 300 -26.25 12.92 -20.56
C ARG A 300 -25.27 12.26 -19.59
N TYR A 301 -24.01 12.70 -19.60
CA TYR A 301 -22.89 12.15 -18.83
C TYR A 301 -22.52 12.97 -17.59
N ILE A 302 -23.36 13.91 -17.15
CA ILE A 302 -23.04 14.75 -15.99
C ILE A 302 -22.75 13.90 -14.75
N SER A 303 -21.61 14.19 -14.10
CA SER A 303 -21.19 13.49 -12.88
C SER A 303 -21.97 13.98 -11.66
N PRO A 304 -22.22 13.13 -10.64
CA PRO A 304 -22.92 13.55 -9.44
C PRO A 304 -22.28 14.75 -8.74
N THR A 305 -20.95 14.84 -8.72
CA THR A 305 -20.24 15.99 -8.14
C THR A 305 -20.49 17.29 -8.91
N LEU A 306 -20.46 17.23 -10.24
CA LEU A 306 -20.68 18.41 -11.08
C LEU A 306 -22.15 18.86 -11.01
N ALA A 307 -23.08 17.91 -11.05
CA ALA A 307 -24.50 18.18 -10.87
C ALA A 307 -24.79 18.78 -9.49
N ASN A 308 -24.14 18.30 -8.43
CA ASN A 308 -24.27 18.88 -7.08
C ASN A 308 -23.75 20.31 -7.02
N LYS A 309 -22.60 20.58 -7.66
CA LYS A 309 -22.03 21.93 -7.74
C LYS A 309 -22.99 22.87 -8.48
N LYS A 310 -23.47 22.51 -9.68
CA LYS A 310 -24.46 23.29 -10.44
C LYS A 310 -25.74 23.51 -9.63
N LEU A 311 -26.25 22.46 -8.97
CA LEU A 311 -27.44 22.56 -8.14
C LEU A 311 -27.25 23.54 -6.97
N CYS A 312 -26.09 23.49 -6.31
CA CYS A 312 -25.74 24.41 -5.23
C CYS A 312 -25.59 25.85 -5.74
N GLU A 313 -25.00 26.06 -6.92
CA GLU A 313 -24.89 27.38 -7.55
C GLU A 313 -26.26 27.97 -7.91
N GLU A 314 -27.20 27.16 -8.41
CA GLU A 314 -28.52 27.63 -8.83
C GLU A 314 -29.54 27.75 -7.68
N THR A 315 -29.46 26.89 -6.66
CA THR A 315 -30.49 26.77 -5.63
C THR A 315 -30.00 27.06 -4.21
N GLY A 316 -28.69 27.21 -4.02
CA GLY A 316 -28.05 27.30 -2.70
C GLY A 316 -28.07 25.98 -1.91
N LEU A 317 -28.65 24.90 -2.45
CA LEU A 317 -28.75 23.63 -1.74
C LEU A 317 -27.47 22.80 -1.88
N GLU A 318 -26.78 22.60 -0.78
CA GLU A 318 -25.67 21.65 -0.70
C GLU A 318 -26.18 20.25 -0.32
N VAL A 319 -26.04 19.29 -1.24
CA VAL A 319 -26.52 17.91 -1.05
C VAL A 319 -25.33 16.96 -1.01
N SER A 320 -25.47 15.83 -0.30
CA SER A 320 -24.45 14.79 -0.35
C SER A 320 -24.31 14.22 -1.77
N THR A 321 -23.07 13.96 -2.22
CA THR A 321 -22.82 13.37 -3.54
C THR A 321 -23.54 12.03 -3.77
N PRO A 322 -23.63 11.11 -2.78
CA PRO A 322 -24.44 9.89 -2.90
C PRO A 322 -25.91 10.17 -3.21
N THR A 323 -26.54 11.14 -2.53
CA THR A 323 -27.95 11.49 -2.77
C THR A 323 -28.17 12.02 -4.19
N ILE A 324 -27.26 12.84 -4.71
CA ILE A 324 -27.31 13.30 -6.10
C ILE A 324 -27.11 12.14 -7.08
N SER A 325 -26.20 11.20 -6.77
CA SER A 325 -25.98 10.01 -7.59
C SER A 325 -27.23 9.15 -7.71
N ASP A 326 -27.91 8.90 -6.60
CA ASP A 326 -29.17 8.13 -6.56
C ASP A 326 -30.27 8.85 -7.35
N ALA A 327 -30.39 10.17 -7.19
CA ALA A 327 -31.36 10.97 -7.91
C ALA A 327 -31.13 10.96 -9.43
N LEU A 328 -29.88 11.16 -9.87
CA LEU A 328 -29.52 11.10 -11.28
C LEU A 328 -29.80 9.70 -11.87
N THR A 329 -29.54 8.64 -11.10
CA THR A 329 -29.81 7.26 -11.55
C THR A 329 -31.32 7.05 -11.76
N LYS A 330 -32.15 7.49 -10.81
CA LYS A 330 -33.62 7.42 -10.94
C LYS A 330 -34.13 8.26 -12.11
N LEU A 331 -33.60 9.48 -12.27
CA LEU A 331 -33.97 10.36 -13.39
C LEU A 331 -33.59 9.78 -14.74
N ARG A 332 -32.41 9.14 -14.87
CA ARG A 332 -31.99 8.44 -16.10
C ARG A 332 -32.92 7.30 -16.48
N VAL A 333 -33.39 6.52 -15.50
CA VAL A 333 -34.39 5.47 -15.76
C VAL A 333 -35.71 6.07 -16.25
N GLY A 334 -36.15 7.18 -15.64
CA GLY A 334 -37.39 7.88 -16.03
C GLY A 334 -37.33 8.59 -17.39
N LEU A 335 -36.14 8.94 -17.88
CA LEU A 335 -35.93 9.58 -19.18
C LEU A 335 -35.86 8.59 -20.37
N GLY A 336 -35.77 7.29 -20.13
CA GLY A 336 -35.79 6.25 -21.17
C GLY A 336 -34.50 5.43 -21.31
N SER A 337 -34.52 4.41 -22.18
CA SER A 337 -33.42 3.44 -22.38
C SER A 337 -32.13 4.08 -22.87
N GLU A 338 -32.24 5.20 -23.59
CA GLU A 338 -31.11 5.99 -24.08
C GLU A 338 -30.28 6.65 -22.95
N PHE A 339 -30.87 6.83 -21.77
CA PHE A 339 -30.19 7.34 -20.57
C PHE A 339 -29.81 6.25 -19.56
N SER A 340 -30.56 5.14 -19.53
CA SER A 340 -30.36 4.06 -18.55
C SER A 340 -29.25 3.08 -18.95
N ASN A 341 -28.96 2.94 -20.24
CA ASN A 341 -27.86 2.10 -20.74
C ASN A 341 -26.51 2.83 -20.85
N LEU A 342 -26.35 3.98 -20.20
CA LEU A 342 -25.07 4.69 -20.18
C LEU A 342 -24.08 3.90 -19.32
N ASP A 343 -23.10 3.31 -19.97
CA ASP A 343 -22.02 2.59 -19.30
C ASP A 343 -21.29 3.55 -18.35
N LEU A 344 -21.50 3.36 -17.04
CA LEU A 344 -20.88 4.14 -15.96
C LEU A 344 -19.35 4.18 -16.08
N ILE A 345 -18.76 3.17 -16.72
CA ILE A 345 -17.32 3.11 -17.02
C ILE A 345 -16.95 4.19 -18.05
N LYS A 346 -17.74 4.36 -19.12
CA LYS A 346 -17.53 5.42 -20.11
C LYS A 346 -17.63 6.82 -19.48
N VAL A 347 -18.55 7.02 -18.53
CA VAL A 347 -18.70 8.29 -17.79
C VAL A 347 -17.44 8.60 -16.96
N LYS A 348 -16.91 7.59 -16.27
CA LYS A 348 -15.69 7.71 -15.45
C LYS A 348 -14.44 7.94 -16.32
N ASN A 349 -14.39 7.31 -17.49
CA ASN A 349 -13.29 7.45 -18.45
C ASN A 349 -13.29 8.83 -19.12
N ARG A 350 -14.44 9.40 -19.47
CA ARG A 350 -14.52 10.74 -20.06
C ARG A 350 -13.92 11.83 -19.15
N ARG A 351 -14.23 11.78 -17.85
CA ARG A 351 -13.69 12.73 -16.86
C ARG A 351 -12.18 12.59 -16.65
N THR A 352 -11.65 11.38 -16.77
CA THR A 352 -10.20 11.16 -16.69
C THR A 352 -9.50 11.64 -17.97
N MET A 353 -10.15 11.53 -19.14
CA MET A 353 -9.65 12.15 -20.37
C MET A 353 -9.69 13.67 -20.31
N GLU A 354 -10.78 14.31 -19.89
CA GLU A 354 -10.88 15.78 -19.79
C GLU A 354 -9.89 16.38 -18.78
N LYS A 355 -9.57 15.64 -17.71
CA LYS A 355 -8.51 16.05 -16.77
C LYS A 355 -7.10 15.70 -17.26
N SER A 356 -6.98 14.79 -18.22
CA SER A 356 -5.69 14.45 -18.78
C SER A 356 -5.24 15.56 -19.72
N LYS A 357 -3.94 15.86 -19.76
CA LYS A 357 -3.37 16.80 -20.72
C LYS A 357 -3.45 16.29 -22.18
N ILE A 358 -4.10 15.15 -22.42
CA ILE A 358 -4.18 14.45 -23.70
C ILE A 358 -5.26 15.11 -24.56
N LYS A 359 -4.83 16.05 -25.40
CA LYS A 359 -5.60 16.61 -26.51
C LYS A 359 -5.78 15.61 -27.66
N ASP A 360 -6.71 15.89 -28.58
CA ASP A 360 -7.01 15.05 -29.76
C ASP A 360 -5.78 14.76 -30.64
N SER A 361 -4.86 15.74 -30.80
CA SER A 361 -3.60 15.53 -31.53
C SER A 361 -2.74 14.41 -30.94
N HIS A 362 -2.74 14.25 -29.62
CA HIS A 362 -2.01 13.15 -28.96
C HIS A 362 -2.72 11.81 -29.16
N LEU A 363 -4.06 11.81 -29.23
CA LEU A 363 -4.84 10.61 -29.54
C LEU A 363 -4.54 10.13 -30.97
N GLU A 364 -4.37 11.04 -31.92
CA GLU A 364 -3.95 10.71 -33.30
C GLU A 364 -2.54 10.10 -33.34
N CYS A 365 -1.56 10.66 -32.62
CA CYS A 365 -0.23 10.05 -32.48
C CYS A 365 -0.31 8.63 -31.89
N LEU A 366 -1.04 8.44 -30.78
CA LEU A 366 -1.19 7.12 -30.15
C LEU A 366 -1.94 6.12 -31.06
N LYS A 367 -2.93 6.57 -31.84
CA LYS A 367 -3.60 5.76 -32.87
C LYS A 367 -2.62 5.34 -33.97
N LYS A 368 -1.73 6.25 -34.40
CA LYS A 368 -0.67 5.95 -35.37
C LYS A 368 0.29 4.89 -34.83
N TYR A 369 0.77 5.04 -33.59
CA TYR A 369 1.66 4.06 -32.98
C TYR A 369 1.01 2.67 -32.87
N LEU A 370 -0.29 2.61 -32.55
CA LEU A 370 -1.03 1.34 -32.49
C LEU A 370 -1.27 0.70 -33.86
N LYS A 371 -1.31 1.49 -34.94
CA LYS A 371 -1.36 0.97 -36.32
C LYS A 371 -0.01 0.39 -36.74
N GLU A 372 1.09 1.00 -36.31
CA GLU A 372 2.45 0.52 -36.58
C GLU A 372 2.81 -0.71 -35.73
N ASP A 373 2.49 -0.67 -34.43
CA ASP A 373 2.65 -1.76 -33.49
C ASP A 373 1.47 -1.82 -32.51
N ILE A 374 0.54 -2.73 -32.78
CA ILE A 374 -0.64 -2.94 -31.92
C ILE A 374 -0.27 -3.30 -30.48
N PHE A 375 0.94 -3.82 -30.24
CA PHE A 375 1.43 -4.28 -28.94
C PHE A 375 2.27 -3.28 -28.17
N ILE A 376 2.47 -2.07 -28.72
CA ILE A 376 3.32 -1.03 -28.13
C ILE A 376 3.13 -0.92 -26.61
N GLY A 377 4.24 -0.95 -25.88
CA GLY A 377 4.24 -0.85 -24.43
C GLY A 377 3.80 0.53 -23.96
N THR A 378 3.17 0.62 -22.79
CA THR A 378 2.77 1.92 -22.21
C THR A 378 3.96 2.88 -22.07
N THR A 379 5.12 2.37 -21.65
CA THR A 379 6.34 3.17 -21.50
C THR A 379 6.83 3.64 -22.87
N GLN A 380 6.93 2.73 -23.84
CA GLN A 380 7.36 3.05 -25.20
C GLN A 380 6.45 4.09 -25.87
N ALA A 381 5.13 3.92 -25.78
CA ALA A 381 4.18 4.89 -26.32
C ALA A 381 4.26 6.25 -25.62
N MET A 382 4.51 6.26 -24.30
CA MET A 382 4.70 7.48 -23.51
C MET A 382 5.98 8.21 -23.96
N ASP A 383 7.10 7.50 -24.12
CA ASP A 383 8.37 8.06 -24.55
C ASP A 383 8.28 8.58 -25.98
N GLN A 384 7.63 7.84 -26.89
CA GLN A 384 7.43 8.25 -28.27
C GLN A 384 6.49 9.46 -28.37
N LEU A 385 5.41 9.49 -27.59
CA LEU A 385 4.52 10.65 -27.53
C LEU A 385 5.25 11.89 -26.97
N HIS A 386 6.07 11.72 -25.94
CA HIS A 386 6.87 12.81 -25.39
C HIS A 386 7.89 13.33 -26.41
N LYS A 387 8.53 12.43 -27.16
CA LYS A 387 9.47 12.80 -28.23
C LYS A 387 8.81 13.59 -29.37
N GLU A 388 7.60 13.21 -29.78
CA GLU A 388 6.89 13.88 -30.88
C GLU A 388 6.20 15.19 -30.46
N THR A 389 5.71 15.27 -29.22
CA THR A 389 4.83 16.39 -28.79
C THR A 389 5.39 17.25 -27.67
N GLY A 390 6.52 16.85 -27.06
CA GLY A 390 7.08 17.48 -25.86
C GLY A 390 6.25 17.26 -24.59
N LEU A 391 5.09 16.61 -24.66
CA LEU A 391 4.18 16.51 -23.52
C LEU A 391 4.51 15.32 -22.62
N SER A 392 4.84 15.60 -21.36
CA SER A 392 5.01 14.56 -20.34
C SER A 392 3.64 14.16 -19.75
N ILE A 393 3.17 12.96 -20.10
CA ILE A 393 1.91 12.39 -19.63
C ILE A 393 2.19 11.22 -18.69
N GLY A 394 1.46 11.14 -17.58
CA GLY A 394 1.63 10.04 -16.63
C GLY A 394 1.30 8.67 -17.25
N ARG A 395 2.11 7.65 -16.91
CA ARG A 395 2.00 6.27 -17.40
C ARG A 395 0.57 5.69 -17.33
N VAL A 396 -0.17 5.96 -16.24
CA VAL A 396 -1.54 5.45 -16.07
C VAL A 396 -2.51 6.04 -17.11
N ALA A 397 -2.36 7.31 -17.46
CA ALA A 397 -3.21 7.95 -18.46
C ALA A 397 -2.95 7.36 -19.86
N ILE A 398 -1.68 7.21 -20.25
CA ILE A 398 -1.29 6.53 -21.50
C ILE A 398 -1.82 5.09 -21.53
N SER A 399 -1.70 4.35 -20.43
CA SER A 399 -2.20 2.97 -20.34
C SER A 399 -3.70 2.88 -20.62
N ASN A 400 -4.48 3.79 -20.05
CA ASN A 400 -5.93 3.81 -20.23
C ASN A 400 -6.30 4.23 -21.66
N VAL A 401 -5.60 5.22 -22.23
CA VAL A 401 -5.83 5.65 -23.61
C VAL A 401 -5.51 4.53 -24.59
N LEU A 402 -4.34 3.88 -24.48
CA LEU A 402 -3.98 2.76 -25.34
C LEU A 402 -4.98 1.62 -25.26
N LYS A 403 -5.49 1.31 -24.05
CA LYS A 403 -6.52 0.28 -23.87
C LYS A 403 -7.79 0.63 -24.64
N ASN A 404 -8.30 1.85 -24.48
CA ASN A 404 -9.51 2.29 -25.16
C ASN A 404 -9.32 2.35 -26.69
N LEU A 405 -8.17 2.83 -27.16
CA LEU A 405 -7.84 2.89 -28.59
C LEU A 405 -7.74 1.49 -29.21
N ARG A 406 -7.21 0.51 -28.48
CA ARG A 406 -7.20 -0.90 -28.93
C ARG A 406 -8.59 -1.48 -29.05
N GLU A 407 -9.47 -1.19 -28.09
CA GLU A 407 -10.87 -1.61 -28.14
C GLU A 407 -11.59 -0.95 -29.35
N GLU A 408 -11.34 0.33 -29.61
CA GLU A 408 -11.87 1.06 -30.77
C GLU A 408 -11.39 0.44 -32.09
N ILE A 409 -10.08 0.23 -32.25
CA ILE A 409 -9.49 -0.40 -33.45
C ILE A 409 -10.01 -1.83 -33.64
N ALA A 410 -10.16 -2.61 -32.56
CA ALA A 410 -10.66 -3.97 -32.61
C ALA A 410 -12.13 -4.04 -33.09
N LEU A 411 -12.95 -3.05 -32.74
CA LEU A 411 -14.34 -2.95 -33.20
C LEU A 411 -14.42 -2.63 -34.71
N ASP A 412 -13.52 -1.76 -35.19
CA ASP A 412 -13.44 -1.41 -36.61
C ASP A 412 -12.93 -2.59 -37.45
N SER A 413 -12.03 -3.41 -36.90
CA SER A 413 -11.57 -4.64 -37.53
C SER A 413 -12.52 -5.81 -37.23
N HIS A 414 -13.62 -5.94 -37.97
CA HIS A 414 -14.61 -7.04 -37.87
C HIS A 414 -14.05 -8.48 -38.04
N SER A 415 -12.73 -8.66 -38.08
CA SER A 415 -12.04 -9.93 -38.30
C SER A 415 -10.98 -10.26 -37.23
N ILE A 416 -10.68 -9.36 -36.28
CA ILE A 416 -9.77 -9.72 -35.19
C ILE A 416 -10.58 -10.43 -34.12
N ASP A 417 -10.57 -11.76 -34.22
CA ASP A 417 -11.19 -12.67 -33.26
C ASP A 417 -10.86 -12.21 -31.83
N GLN A 418 -11.86 -11.85 -31.02
CA GLN A 418 -11.64 -11.37 -29.64
C GLN A 418 -10.86 -12.40 -28.80
N HIS A 419 -10.93 -13.66 -29.20
CA HIS A 419 -10.15 -14.75 -28.65
C HIS A 419 -8.64 -14.54 -28.87
N ASN A 420 -8.23 -14.06 -30.04
CA ASN A 420 -6.84 -13.73 -30.35
C ASN A 420 -6.34 -12.55 -29.53
N LEU A 421 -7.14 -11.51 -29.26
CA LEU A 421 -6.74 -10.39 -28.39
C LEU A 421 -6.46 -10.82 -26.94
N LYS A 422 -7.31 -11.66 -26.36
CA LYS A 422 -7.04 -12.28 -25.04
C LYS A 422 -5.84 -13.24 -25.07
N TYR A 423 -5.67 -13.98 -26.17
CA TYR A 423 -4.52 -14.87 -26.38
C TYR A 423 -3.20 -14.10 -26.61
N LEU A 424 -3.28 -12.88 -27.16
CA LEU A 424 -2.13 -12.02 -27.47
C LEU A 424 -1.73 -11.13 -26.30
N GLU A 425 -2.66 -10.68 -25.43
CA GLU A 425 -2.27 -10.10 -24.13
C GLU A 425 -1.51 -11.12 -23.26
N ARG A 426 -1.80 -12.41 -23.43
CA ARG A 426 -1.03 -13.53 -22.84
C ARG A 426 0.33 -13.73 -23.54
N LYS A 427 0.60 -13.19 -24.73
CA LYS A 427 1.91 -13.34 -25.40
C LYS A 427 3.02 -12.45 -24.86
N ARG A 428 2.76 -11.54 -23.91
CA ARG A 428 3.83 -10.77 -23.21
C ARG A 428 4.79 -11.64 -22.37
N PHE A 429 4.59 -12.96 -22.29
CA PHE A 429 5.53 -13.92 -21.71
C PHE A 429 6.65 -14.33 -22.70
N TYR A 430 7.36 -13.36 -23.29
CA TYR A 430 8.37 -13.58 -24.35
C TYR A 430 9.69 -14.26 -23.89
N LYS A 431 9.68 -15.28 -23.04
CA LYS A 431 10.89 -16.10 -22.76
C LYS A 431 10.68 -17.62 -22.75
N LEU A 432 9.44 -18.10 -22.79
CA LEU A 432 9.20 -19.53 -22.90
C LEU A 432 9.07 -19.90 -24.38
N LYS A 433 10.09 -20.57 -24.93
CA LYS A 433 9.98 -21.26 -26.22
C LYS A 433 8.96 -22.41 -26.06
N SER A 434 8.38 -22.89 -27.16
CA SER A 434 7.44 -24.02 -27.15
C SER A 434 7.98 -25.21 -26.36
N GLY A 435 9.25 -25.57 -26.56
CA GLY A 435 9.89 -26.67 -25.83
C GLY A 435 9.88 -26.49 -24.31
N HIS A 436 9.93 -25.27 -23.77
CA HIS A 436 9.87 -25.06 -22.32
C HIS A 436 8.47 -25.32 -21.77
N LEU A 437 7.43 -25.03 -22.56
CA LEU A 437 6.05 -25.35 -22.18
C LEU A 437 5.85 -26.87 -22.12
N ASP A 438 6.49 -27.61 -23.02
CA ASP A 438 6.46 -29.08 -23.02
C ASP A 438 7.12 -29.65 -21.75
N TYR A 439 8.26 -29.12 -21.32
CA TYR A 439 8.87 -29.48 -20.02
C TYR A 439 7.96 -29.15 -18.83
N LEU A 440 7.40 -27.94 -18.78
CA LEU A 440 6.50 -27.54 -17.70
C LEU A 440 5.23 -28.40 -17.65
N LYS A 441 4.73 -28.82 -18.81
CA LYS A 441 3.60 -29.75 -18.92
C LYS A 441 3.98 -31.13 -18.41
N LYS A 442 5.13 -31.67 -18.82
CA LYS A 442 5.68 -32.94 -18.30
C LYS A 442 5.82 -32.91 -16.77
N TYR A 443 6.31 -31.81 -16.19
CA TYR A 443 6.42 -31.71 -14.73
C TYR A 443 5.06 -31.70 -14.02
N LEU A 444 4.01 -31.13 -14.65
CA LEU A 444 2.65 -31.18 -14.12
C LEU A 444 2.03 -32.57 -14.22
N GLU A 445 2.41 -33.35 -15.23
CA GLU A 445 2.00 -34.75 -15.36
C GLU A 445 2.70 -35.64 -14.31
N GLU A 446 3.98 -35.38 -14.01
CA GLU A 446 4.74 -36.05 -12.93
C GLU A 446 4.22 -35.67 -11.54
N ASP A 447 3.98 -34.38 -11.30
CA ASP A 447 3.46 -33.85 -10.05
C ASP A 447 2.46 -32.72 -10.31
N LYS A 448 1.17 -33.07 -10.25
CA LYS A 448 0.06 -32.11 -10.40
C LYS A 448 0.11 -30.95 -9.40
N TYR A 449 0.85 -31.08 -8.31
CA TYR A 449 1.02 -30.08 -7.26
C TYR A 449 2.34 -29.30 -7.33
N ILE A 450 3.16 -29.48 -8.38
CA ILE A 450 4.45 -28.84 -8.46
C ILE A 450 4.33 -27.32 -8.28
N GLY A 451 5.07 -26.80 -7.29
CA GLY A 451 5.10 -25.38 -7.00
C GLY A 451 5.93 -24.62 -8.03
N ASP A 452 5.61 -23.35 -8.26
CA ASP A 452 6.28 -22.51 -9.27
C ASP A 452 7.80 -22.49 -9.11
N THR A 453 8.31 -22.51 -7.86
CA THR A 453 9.74 -22.51 -7.55
C THR A 453 10.40 -23.85 -7.89
N ALA A 454 9.72 -24.96 -7.61
CA ALA A 454 10.22 -26.30 -7.90
C ALA A 454 10.25 -26.54 -9.42
N ALA A 455 9.19 -26.12 -10.12
CA ALA A 455 9.13 -26.16 -11.57
C ALA A 455 10.21 -25.28 -12.22
N LEU A 456 10.46 -24.08 -11.69
CA LEU A 456 11.55 -23.21 -12.15
C LEU A 456 12.92 -23.88 -11.96
N LYS A 457 13.16 -24.51 -10.81
CA LYS A 457 14.41 -25.22 -10.54
C LYS A 457 14.61 -26.41 -11.49
N LYS A 458 13.57 -27.24 -11.69
CA LYS A 458 13.60 -28.33 -12.68
C LYS A 458 13.85 -27.81 -14.10
N LEU A 459 13.11 -26.79 -14.52
CA LEU A 459 13.25 -26.20 -15.86
C LEU A 459 14.65 -25.63 -16.09
N ARG A 460 15.24 -24.96 -15.08
CA ARG A 460 16.61 -24.46 -15.15
C ARG A 460 17.62 -25.59 -15.28
N ASN A 461 17.46 -26.68 -14.52
CA ASN A 461 18.35 -27.84 -14.59
C ASN A 461 18.25 -28.57 -15.94
N ASP A 462 17.06 -28.65 -16.53
CA ASP A 462 16.83 -29.41 -17.77
C ASP A 462 17.17 -28.63 -19.04
N THR A 463 17.17 -27.30 -18.99
CA THR A 463 17.29 -26.44 -20.18
C THR A 463 18.41 -25.39 -20.11
N ASP A 464 19.04 -25.19 -18.95
CA ASP A 464 20.01 -24.13 -18.67
C ASP A 464 19.50 -22.69 -18.90
N ILE A 465 18.17 -22.48 -18.97
CA ILE A 465 17.60 -21.18 -19.28
C ILE A 465 17.16 -20.43 -18.02
N GLU A 466 17.58 -19.18 -17.94
CA GLU A 466 17.21 -18.28 -16.86
C GLU A 466 15.86 -17.59 -17.14
N ILE A 467 14.82 -18.10 -16.47
CA ILE A 467 13.44 -17.60 -16.59
C ILE A 467 12.99 -17.01 -15.26
N SER A 468 12.21 -15.93 -15.31
CA SER A 468 11.65 -15.36 -14.08
C SER A 468 10.58 -16.28 -13.48
N LEU A 469 10.52 -16.30 -12.15
CA LEU A 469 9.50 -17.07 -11.40
C LEU A 469 8.06 -16.69 -11.78
N SER A 470 7.82 -15.41 -12.08
CA SER A 470 6.50 -14.93 -12.51
C SER A 470 6.08 -15.52 -13.85
N THR A 471 7.02 -15.68 -14.79
CA THR A 471 6.76 -16.31 -16.09
C THR A 471 6.43 -17.80 -15.94
N VAL A 472 7.18 -18.54 -15.11
CA VAL A 472 6.88 -19.96 -14.81
C VAL A 472 5.52 -20.10 -14.14
N ARG A 473 5.21 -19.26 -13.14
CA ARG A 473 3.89 -19.26 -12.47
C ARG A 473 2.75 -19.06 -13.47
N SER A 474 2.87 -18.07 -14.35
CA SER A 474 1.86 -17.79 -15.36
C SER A 474 1.70 -18.93 -16.36
N ALA A 475 2.80 -19.53 -16.82
CA ALA A 475 2.77 -20.67 -17.73
C ALA A 475 2.13 -21.91 -17.09
N LEU A 476 2.50 -22.25 -15.86
CA LEU A 476 1.85 -23.34 -15.12
C LEU A 476 0.36 -23.09 -14.91
N LYS A 477 -0.04 -21.83 -14.66
CA LYS A 477 -1.46 -21.48 -14.54
C LYS A 477 -2.20 -21.76 -15.85
N MET A 478 -1.66 -21.29 -16.98
CA MET A 478 -2.26 -21.53 -18.30
C MET A 478 -2.31 -23.02 -18.64
N LEU A 479 -1.21 -23.75 -18.43
CA LEU A 479 -1.18 -25.19 -18.68
C LEU A 479 -2.20 -25.96 -17.83
N ARG A 480 -2.42 -25.56 -16.57
CA ARG A 480 -3.47 -26.15 -15.72
C ARG A 480 -4.89 -25.84 -16.23
N GLU A 481 -5.13 -24.63 -16.75
CA GLU A 481 -6.40 -24.28 -17.39
C GLU A 481 -6.63 -25.16 -18.64
N ASP A 482 -5.59 -25.34 -19.46
CA ASP A 482 -5.64 -26.12 -20.71
C ASP A 482 -5.77 -27.65 -20.47
N MET A 483 -5.16 -28.17 -19.39
CA MET A 483 -5.22 -29.60 -19.03
C MET A 483 -6.53 -30.01 -18.33
N GLY A 484 -7.43 -29.07 -18.06
CA GLY A 484 -8.80 -29.35 -17.62
C GLY A 484 -9.11 -29.08 -16.15
N TYR A 485 -10.38 -29.28 -15.79
CA TYR A 485 -10.97 -28.84 -14.50
C TYR A 485 -10.28 -29.41 -13.26
N GLU A 486 -9.73 -30.63 -13.33
CA GLU A 486 -9.01 -31.24 -12.21
C GLU A 486 -7.77 -30.45 -11.80
N TYR A 487 -7.07 -29.85 -12.76
CA TYR A 487 -5.90 -29.01 -12.55
C TYR A 487 -6.29 -27.58 -12.16
N ASP A 488 -7.41 -27.07 -12.67
CA ASP A 488 -7.87 -25.71 -12.38
C ASP A 488 -8.50 -25.57 -10.99
N LYS A 489 -9.21 -26.61 -10.51
CA LYS A 489 -9.72 -26.65 -9.13
C LYS A 489 -8.60 -26.49 -8.10
N LEU A 490 -7.38 -26.92 -8.43
CA LEU A 490 -6.21 -26.74 -7.58
C LEU A 490 -5.75 -25.28 -7.54
N ASN A 491 -5.83 -24.52 -8.63
CA ASN A 491 -5.42 -23.11 -8.70
C ASN A 491 -6.30 -22.18 -7.86
N ASN A 492 -7.56 -22.54 -7.67
CA ASN A 492 -8.52 -21.78 -6.88
C ASN A 492 -8.46 -22.08 -5.37
N ILE A 493 -7.68 -23.08 -4.95
CA ILE A 493 -7.33 -23.27 -3.55
C ILE A 493 -6.35 -22.14 -3.19
N SER A 494 -6.90 -21.09 -2.58
CA SER A 494 -6.20 -19.90 -2.07
C SER A 494 -4.78 -20.23 -1.61
N SER A 495 -3.82 -19.37 -1.94
CA SER A 495 -2.43 -19.49 -1.50
C SER A 495 -2.31 -19.74 0.01
N LYS A 496 -3.29 -19.30 0.81
CA LYS A 496 -3.38 -19.61 2.25
C LYS A 496 -3.75 -21.07 2.56
N SER A 497 -4.68 -21.69 1.83
CA SER A 497 -5.08 -23.09 2.06
C SER A 497 -4.11 -24.09 1.42
N ARG A 498 -3.42 -23.73 0.33
CA ARG A 498 -2.26 -24.49 -0.17
C ARG A 498 -1.11 -24.49 0.83
N GLN A 499 -0.77 -23.33 1.40
CA GLN A 499 0.26 -23.23 2.43
C GLN A 499 -0.12 -24.07 3.65
N TYR A 500 -1.40 -24.07 4.05
CA TYR A 500 -1.91 -24.87 5.18
C TYR A 500 -1.87 -26.39 4.90
N ASN A 501 -2.30 -26.86 3.74
CA ASN A 501 -2.31 -28.31 3.44
C ASN A 501 -0.92 -28.89 3.19
N VAL A 502 -0.01 -28.14 2.56
CA VAL A 502 1.40 -28.56 2.39
C VAL A 502 2.14 -28.52 3.72
N THR A 503 1.89 -27.53 4.59
CA THR A 503 2.47 -27.52 5.93
C THR A 503 1.91 -28.61 6.84
N ILE A 504 0.64 -29.00 6.72
CA ILE A 504 0.09 -30.11 7.51
C ILE A 504 0.71 -31.44 7.09
N LYS A 505 0.70 -31.77 5.79
CA LYS A 505 1.25 -33.05 5.31
C LYS A 505 2.76 -33.19 5.59
N SER A 506 3.52 -32.10 5.43
CA SER A 506 4.94 -32.11 5.77
C SER A 506 5.16 -32.19 7.28
N ARG A 507 4.32 -31.52 8.09
CA ARG A 507 4.39 -31.58 9.55
C ARG A 507 4.17 -32.99 10.08
N ASP A 508 3.20 -33.72 9.56
CA ASP A 508 2.92 -35.10 9.98
C ASP A 508 4.09 -36.01 9.62
N LEU A 509 4.64 -35.87 8.40
CA LEU A 509 5.84 -36.60 7.98
C LEU A 509 7.04 -36.32 8.90
N TYR A 510 7.32 -35.05 9.23
CA TYR A 510 8.41 -34.71 10.17
C TYR A 510 8.20 -35.31 11.55
N LEU A 511 6.96 -35.36 12.03
CA LEU A 511 6.63 -35.93 13.33
C LEU A 511 6.84 -37.45 13.35
N ASP A 512 6.54 -38.14 12.25
CA ASP A 512 6.77 -39.58 12.12
C ASP A 512 8.26 -39.93 12.13
N TYR A 513 9.09 -39.16 11.42
CA TYR A 513 10.56 -39.32 11.48
C TYR A 513 11.11 -39.02 12.88
N LEU A 514 10.69 -37.93 13.52
CA LEU A 514 11.13 -37.60 14.88
C LEU A 514 10.69 -38.68 15.89
N ARG A 515 9.51 -39.30 15.72
CA ARG A 515 9.07 -40.47 16.51
C ARG A 515 9.96 -41.68 16.27
N LYS A 516 10.29 -41.98 15.00
CA LYS A 516 11.21 -43.06 14.64
C LYS A 516 12.56 -42.87 15.33
N TYR A 517 13.15 -41.68 15.23
CA TYR A 517 14.45 -41.39 15.84
C TYR A 517 14.43 -41.41 17.37
N LEU A 518 13.32 -41.00 18.01
CA LEU A 518 13.16 -41.12 19.46
C LEU A 518 13.06 -42.57 19.94
N LYS A 519 12.57 -43.49 19.10
CA LYS A 519 12.58 -44.93 19.40
C LYS A 519 13.98 -45.54 19.25
N GLU A 520 14.77 -45.05 18.29
CA GLU A 520 16.16 -45.47 18.08
C GLU A 520 17.08 -44.97 19.20
N ASP A 521 16.96 -43.68 19.55
CA ASP A 521 17.66 -43.06 20.66
C ASP A 521 16.73 -42.12 21.44
N LYS A 522 16.31 -42.57 22.63
CA LYS A 522 15.52 -41.76 23.57
C LYS A 522 16.17 -40.41 23.90
N TYR A 523 17.49 -40.31 23.74
CA TYR A 523 18.31 -39.14 24.07
C TYR A 523 18.72 -38.30 22.86
N ILE A 524 18.14 -38.54 21.67
CA ILE A 524 18.55 -37.82 20.45
C ILE A 524 18.53 -36.30 20.65
N ARG A 525 19.65 -35.66 20.29
CA ARG A 525 19.82 -34.21 20.40
C ARG A 525 19.17 -33.49 19.21
N VAL A 526 18.82 -32.23 19.40
CA VAL A 526 18.22 -31.40 18.32
C VAL A 526 19.12 -31.32 17.09
N ALA A 527 20.44 -31.21 17.28
CA ALA A 527 21.40 -31.15 16.17
C ALA A 527 21.46 -32.48 15.40
N GLU A 528 21.45 -33.61 16.12
CA GLU A 528 21.49 -34.94 15.53
C GLU A 528 20.19 -35.28 14.79
N ALA A 529 19.04 -34.98 15.41
CA ALA A 529 17.73 -35.12 14.75
C ALA A 529 17.64 -34.25 13.50
N LYS A 530 18.24 -33.05 13.51
CA LYS A 530 18.31 -32.19 12.33
C LYS A 530 19.17 -32.79 11.22
N GLN A 531 20.32 -33.36 11.57
CA GLN A 531 21.21 -34.02 10.61
C GLN A 531 20.52 -35.22 9.97
N LYS A 532 19.88 -36.10 10.77
CA LYS A 532 19.11 -37.24 10.24
C LYS A 532 17.93 -36.80 9.35
N LEU A 533 17.20 -35.74 9.71
CA LEU A 533 16.16 -35.18 8.85
C LEU A 533 16.76 -34.64 7.53
N LEU A 534 17.91 -33.98 7.59
CA LEU A 534 18.56 -33.46 6.38
C LEU A 534 18.99 -34.59 5.43
N GLU A 535 19.45 -35.73 5.96
CA GLU A 535 19.77 -36.95 5.20
C GLU A 535 18.56 -37.55 4.50
N GLU A 536 17.36 -37.39 5.07
CA GLU A 536 16.07 -37.75 4.45
C GLU A 536 15.55 -36.67 3.47
N GLY A 537 16.33 -35.61 3.20
CA GLY A 537 15.94 -34.49 2.34
C GLY A 537 14.98 -33.50 3.00
N LEU A 538 14.86 -33.53 4.33
CA LEU A 538 13.91 -32.77 5.12
C LEU A 538 14.60 -31.61 5.87
N GLU A 539 14.49 -30.39 5.34
CA GLU A 539 15.10 -29.21 5.96
C GLU A 539 14.15 -28.55 6.97
N VAL A 540 14.49 -28.64 8.26
CA VAL A 540 13.62 -28.18 9.36
C VAL A 540 14.40 -27.31 10.36
N SER A 541 13.73 -26.30 10.92
CA SER A 541 14.36 -25.39 11.89
C SER A 541 14.58 -26.06 13.26
N ASN A 542 15.67 -25.70 13.94
CA ASN A 542 16.01 -26.22 15.27
C ASN A 542 14.87 -26.01 16.29
N SER A 543 14.16 -24.87 16.20
CA SER A 543 13.04 -24.55 17.09
C SER A 543 11.87 -25.53 16.90
N PHE A 544 11.53 -25.86 15.64
CA PHE A 544 10.49 -26.84 15.37
C PHE A 544 10.89 -28.23 15.89
N ILE A 545 12.13 -28.66 15.65
CA ILE A 545 12.64 -29.96 16.12
C ILE A 545 12.59 -30.01 17.65
N TYR A 546 13.09 -28.97 18.34
CA TYR A 546 13.08 -28.88 19.80
C TYR A 546 11.66 -28.98 20.38
N THR A 547 10.72 -28.17 19.89
CA THR A 547 9.35 -28.15 20.41
C THR A 547 8.63 -29.49 20.19
N ASN A 548 8.82 -30.12 19.02
CA ASN A 548 8.16 -31.39 18.74
C ASN A 548 8.83 -32.57 19.44
N LEU A 549 10.16 -32.61 19.55
CA LEU A 549 10.84 -33.64 20.37
C LEU A 549 10.38 -33.59 21.83
N LYS A 550 10.23 -32.39 22.40
CA LYS A 550 9.70 -32.23 23.76
C LYS A 550 8.29 -32.81 23.88
N LYS A 551 7.37 -32.41 22.99
CA LYS A 551 5.99 -32.93 22.98
C LYS A 551 5.91 -34.44 22.77
N LEU A 552 6.75 -34.99 21.90
CA LEU A 552 6.79 -36.41 21.62
C LEU A 552 7.30 -37.21 22.83
N ARG A 553 8.29 -36.68 23.56
CA ARG A 553 8.75 -37.28 24.83
C ARG A 553 7.64 -37.28 25.88
N ASP A 554 6.93 -36.15 26.04
CA ASP A 554 5.79 -36.05 26.95
C ASP A 554 4.67 -37.07 26.60
N GLN A 555 4.49 -37.39 25.30
CA GLN A 555 3.51 -38.37 24.83
C GLN A 555 3.94 -39.84 25.00
N LEU A 556 5.24 -40.12 25.01
CA LEU A 556 5.78 -41.49 25.08
C LEU A 556 5.93 -42.02 26.51
N GLY A 557 5.67 -41.19 27.53
CA GLY A 557 5.59 -41.59 28.93
C GLY A 557 6.75 -41.10 29.80
N PRO A 558 6.68 -41.35 31.13
CA PRO A 558 7.63 -40.80 32.12
C PRO A 558 9.08 -41.20 31.86
N GLU A 559 9.28 -42.39 31.29
CA GLU A 559 10.60 -42.90 30.86
C GLU A 559 11.32 -42.00 29.84
N TYR A 560 10.57 -41.13 29.14
CA TYR A 560 11.07 -40.15 28.18
C TYR A 560 11.05 -38.71 28.69
N SER A 561 10.26 -38.41 29.74
CA SER A 561 10.10 -37.05 30.29
C SER A 561 11.03 -36.72 31.46
N ASP A 562 11.48 -37.73 32.23
CA ASP A 562 12.38 -37.55 33.39
C ASP A 562 13.84 -37.31 33.00
N LEU A 563 14.05 -36.74 31.82
CA LEU A 563 15.35 -36.35 31.32
C LEU A 563 15.80 -35.05 31.97
N ASP A 564 16.30 -35.18 33.19
CA ASP A 564 17.00 -34.13 33.90
C ASP A 564 18.12 -33.57 33.01
N SER A 565 18.15 -32.24 32.88
CA SER A 565 19.14 -31.51 32.10
C SER A 565 20.58 -31.83 32.50
N SER A 566 20.78 -32.39 33.70
CA SER A 566 22.05 -32.86 34.24
C SER A 566 22.62 -34.09 33.49
N VAL A 567 21.78 -35.06 33.10
CA VAL A 567 22.20 -36.27 32.36
C VAL A 567 22.57 -35.93 30.90
N VAL A 568 21.92 -34.92 30.33
CA VAL A 568 22.29 -34.39 29.01
C VAL A 568 23.63 -33.64 29.06
N LYS A 569 23.97 -33.06 30.22
CA LYS A 569 25.28 -32.42 30.45
C LYS A 569 26.40 -33.42 30.71
N SER A 570 26.16 -34.57 31.36
CA SER A 570 27.21 -35.57 31.58
C SER A 570 27.70 -36.20 30.27
N ARG A 571 26.80 -36.51 29.32
CA ARG A 571 27.20 -36.92 27.95
C ARG A 571 27.97 -35.85 27.17
N ARG A 572 27.91 -34.56 27.54
CA ARG A 572 28.74 -33.54 26.89
C ARG A 572 30.22 -33.72 27.19
N TYR A 573 30.57 -34.29 28.34
CA TYR A 573 31.96 -34.52 28.70
C TYR A 573 32.54 -35.74 27.97
N ASP A 574 31.76 -36.81 27.82
CA ASP A 574 32.19 -38.01 27.07
C ASP A 574 32.25 -37.78 25.55
N ASP A 575 31.42 -36.90 24.99
CA ASP A 575 31.51 -36.54 23.56
C ASP A 575 32.65 -35.54 23.31
N ALA A 576 32.94 -34.63 24.24
CA ALA A 576 34.04 -33.69 24.13
C ALA A 576 35.42 -34.37 24.25
N SER A 577 35.53 -35.46 25.02
CA SER A 577 36.73 -36.31 25.02
C SER A 577 36.89 -37.04 23.68
N LYS A 578 35.82 -37.66 23.15
CA LYS A 578 35.86 -38.31 21.83
C LYS A 578 36.17 -37.36 20.68
N ILE A 579 35.67 -36.12 20.72
CA ILE A 579 36.00 -35.09 19.70
C ILE A 579 37.46 -34.64 19.84
N LYS A 580 38.00 -34.56 21.06
CA LYS A 580 39.44 -34.31 21.27
C LYS A 580 40.29 -35.44 20.72
N ASP A 581 39.89 -36.69 20.94
CA ASP A 581 40.62 -37.86 20.46
C ASP A 581 40.57 -37.94 18.92
N LEU A 582 39.41 -37.70 18.30
CA LEU A 582 39.29 -37.59 16.83
C LEU A 582 40.09 -36.43 16.23
N HIS A 583 40.20 -35.30 16.95
CA HIS A 583 41.04 -34.18 16.52
C HIS A 583 42.52 -34.49 16.63
N LEU A 584 42.94 -35.28 17.63
CA LEU A 584 44.31 -35.75 17.79
C LEU A 584 44.68 -36.74 16.68
N ASP A 585 43.81 -37.70 16.36
CA ASP A 585 44.02 -38.63 15.25
C ASP A 585 44.09 -37.93 13.89
N LEU A 586 43.27 -36.89 13.68
CA LEU A 586 43.33 -36.06 12.46
C LEU A 586 44.60 -35.20 12.40
N LEU A 587 45.10 -34.72 13.55
CA LEU A 587 46.36 -33.99 13.64
C LEU A 587 47.57 -34.91 13.43
N GLU A 588 47.57 -36.13 13.98
CA GLU A 588 48.61 -37.12 13.73
C GLU A 588 48.61 -37.61 12.28
N ASN A 589 47.45 -37.80 11.66
CA ASN A 589 47.37 -38.11 10.23
C ASN A 589 47.83 -36.93 9.36
N TYR A 590 47.47 -35.69 9.70
CA TYR A 590 47.91 -34.52 8.96
C TYR A 590 49.41 -34.23 9.12
N LEU A 591 49.99 -34.56 10.27
CA LEU A 591 51.43 -34.43 10.52
C LEU A 591 52.23 -35.56 9.86
N SER A 592 51.70 -36.79 9.82
CA SER A 592 52.36 -37.91 9.13
C SER A 592 52.28 -37.80 7.60
N GLU A 593 51.23 -37.17 7.04
CA GLU A 593 51.12 -36.94 5.60
C GLU A 593 52.00 -35.77 5.07
N ASN A 594 52.57 -34.94 5.96
CA ASN A 594 53.31 -33.72 5.57
C ASN A 594 54.83 -33.75 5.86
N GLU A 595 55.45 -34.92 6.00
CA GLU A 595 56.91 -35.06 6.25
C GLU A 595 57.84 -34.56 5.12
N PHE A 596 57.33 -33.90 4.08
CA PHE A 596 58.15 -33.32 3.00
C PHE A 596 57.85 -31.84 2.73
N THR A 597 57.81 -31.01 3.77
CA THR A 597 58.09 -29.57 3.58
C THR A 597 58.89 -29.03 4.77
N THR A 598 60.04 -28.45 4.47
CA THR A 598 60.98 -27.87 5.46
C THR A 598 60.28 -26.83 6.33
N GLY A 599 60.39 -26.96 7.66
CA GLY A 599 59.67 -26.20 8.68
C GLY A 599 59.73 -24.67 8.60
N ALA A 600 60.59 -24.09 7.75
CA ALA A 600 60.65 -22.64 7.52
C ALA A 600 59.49 -22.09 6.68
N GLU A 601 58.86 -22.88 5.79
CA GLU A 601 57.76 -22.38 4.95
C GLU A 601 56.40 -22.31 5.67
N LEU A 602 56.19 -23.18 6.66
CA LEU A 602 54.96 -23.17 7.47
C LEU A 602 54.90 -21.96 8.41
N GLU A 603 56.04 -21.55 8.97
CA GLU A 603 56.12 -20.39 9.86
C GLU A 603 55.85 -19.07 9.10
N ILE A 604 56.37 -18.94 7.87
CA ILE A 604 56.13 -17.78 7.01
C ILE A 604 54.68 -17.69 6.54
N ASN A 605 54.06 -18.83 6.20
CA ASN A 605 52.65 -18.85 5.77
C ASN A 605 51.68 -18.62 6.93
N PHE A 606 52.03 -19.00 8.16
CA PHE A 606 51.24 -18.70 9.34
C PHE A 606 51.29 -17.21 9.70
N ILE A 607 52.47 -16.58 9.64
CA ILE A 607 52.64 -15.15 9.90
C ILE A 607 51.94 -14.30 8.81
N LYS A 608 51.99 -14.70 7.54
CA LYS A 608 51.26 -14.03 6.43
C LYS A 608 49.74 -14.15 6.50
N LYS A 609 49.20 -15.06 7.31
CA LYS A 609 47.75 -15.23 7.52
C LYS A 609 47.23 -14.44 8.73
N LEU A 610 48.13 -13.98 9.59
CA LEU A 610 47.84 -13.17 10.77
C LEU A 610 48.06 -11.66 10.54
N ALA A 611 48.83 -11.29 9.50
CA ALA A 611 48.89 -9.94 8.94
C ALA A 611 47.82 -9.77 7.85
#